data_AF-A0A2E7EYR6-F1
#
_entry.id   AF-A0A2E7EYR6-F1
#
_cell.length_a   1.000
_cell.length_b   1.000
_cell.length_c   1.000
_cell.angle_alpha   90.00
_cell.angle_beta   90.00
_cell.angle_gamma   90.00
#
_symmetry.space_group_name_H-M   'P 1'
#
loop_
_entity.id
_entity.type
_entity.pdbx_description
1 polymer ?
#
loop_
_entity_poly.entity_id
_entity_poly.type
_entity_poly.pdbx_seq_one_letter_code
_entity_poly.pdbx_strand_id
1 'polypeptide(L)'
;MTDNKNNTLSSEELFYREHRIDTWSCRQLAEWALAHFGDRTEPNAYKRIVSSIANTGADLAVEKVHADLSSLGFNYRPEAVMRMYERFRRDAETQAFRTSGDNIAA
;
A
#
# COMPACT_ATOMS: atom_id res chain seq x y z
N MET A 1 -13.47 38.29 -3.29
CA MET A 1 -12.13 37.78 -3.00
C MET A 1 -12.29 36.46 -2.31
N THR A 2 -12.12 35.35 -3.04
CA THR A 2 -12.10 34.01 -2.46
C THR A 2 -10.73 33.79 -1.85
N ASP A 3 -10.67 33.77 -0.52
CA ASP A 3 -9.48 33.41 0.25
C ASP A 3 -9.02 32.03 -0.20
N ASN A 4 -7.97 32.01 -1.00
CA ASN A 4 -7.26 30.81 -1.40
C ASN A 4 -6.53 30.33 -0.15
N LYS A 5 -7.25 29.62 0.72
CA LYS A 5 -6.67 28.86 1.84
C LYS A 5 -5.78 27.81 1.20
N ASN A 6 -4.53 28.19 0.96
CA ASN A 6 -3.42 27.27 0.80
C ASN A 6 -3.33 26.52 2.14
N ASN A 7 -4.16 25.49 2.28
CA ASN A 7 -4.18 24.59 3.42
C ASN A 7 -2.95 23.69 3.27
N THR A 8 -1.78 24.28 3.46
CA THR A 8 -0.50 23.60 3.44
C THR A 8 -0.51 22.71 4.67
N LEU A 9 -0.69 21.40 4.46
CA LEU A 9 -0.66 20.40 5.52
C LEU A 9 0.59 20.58 6.38
N SER A 10 0.42 20.50 7.70
CA SER A 10 1.52 20.44 8.66
C SER A 10 2.41 19.24 8.37
N SER A 11 3.70 19.30 8.74
CA SER A 11 4.62 18.17 8.64
C SER A 11 4.09 16.90 9.31
N GLU A 12 3.35 17.05 10.42
CA GLU A 12 2.73 15.93 11.11
C GLU A 12 1.57 15.32 10.28
N GLU A 13 0.75 16.17 9.65
CA GLU A 13 -0.35 15.72 8.79
C GLU A 13 0.17 15.06 7.51
N LEU A 14 1.27 15.59 6.94
CA LEU A 14 1.97 14.97 5.82
C LEU A 14 2.52 13.60 6.19
N PHE A 15 3.12 13.47 7.39
CA PHE A 15 3.62 12.19 7.90
C PHE A 15 2.49 11.18 8.09
N TYR A 16 1.39 11.55 8.76
CA TYR A 16 0.25 10.63 8.93
C TYR A 16 -0.38 10.24 7.60
N ARG A 17 -0.47 11.18 6.66
CA ARG A 17 -1.00 10.92 5.32
C ARG A 17 -0.13 9.92 4.58
N GLU A 18 1.18 10.12 4.56
CA GLU A 18 2.13 9.20 3.94
C GLU A 18 2.06 7.82 4.59
N HIS A 19 2.05 7.76 5.92
CA HIS A 19 1.95 6.51 6.66
C HIS A 19 0.64 5.74 6.35
N ARG A 20 -0.48 6.45 6.17
CA ARG A 20 -1.76 5.84 5.75
C ARG A 20 -1.71 5.31 4.32
N ILE A 21 -1.11 6.06 3.40
CA ILE A 21 -0.94 5.66 2.00
C ILE A 21 -0.10 4.38 1.93
N ASP A 22 1.05 4.37 2.61
CA ASP A 22 1.94 3.22 2.63
C ASP A 22 1.22 2.02 3.23
N THR A 23 0.63 2.15 4.42
CA THR A 23 -0.09 1.06 5.10
C THR A 23 -1.20 0.46 4.23
N TRP A 24 -1.97 1.29 3.52
CA TRP A 24 -3.03 0.80 2.63
C TRP A 24 -2.44 0.05 1.42
N SER A 25 -1.43 0.63 0.78
CA SER A 25 -0.79 0.07 -0.43
C SER A 25 -0.17 -1.29 -0.14
N CYS A 26 0.53 -1.35 0.98
CA CYS A 26 1.06 -2.53 1.62
C CYS A 26 0.00 -3.64 1.83
N ARG A 27 -1.15 -3.28 2.40
CA ARG A 27 -2.25 -4.22 2.60
C ARG A 27 -2.81 -4.75 1.27
N GLN A 28 -2.99 -3.89 0.28
CA GLN A 28 -3.48 -4.32 -1.03
C GLN A 28 -2.50 -5.22 -1.76
N LEU A 29 -1.19 -4.97 -1.64
CA LEU A 29 -0.16 -5.85 -2.17
C LEU A 29 -0.23 -7.24 -1.52
N ALA A 30 -0.42 -7.30 -0.20
CA ALA A 30 -0.62 -8.56 0.52
C ALA A 30 -1.87 -9.30 0.02
N GLU A 31 -3.01 -8.61 -0.08
CA GLU A 31 -4.26 -9.20 -0.59
C GLU A 31 -4.12 -9.71 -2.03
N TRP A 32 -3.41 -8.97 -2.89
CA TRP A 32 -3.09 -9.42 -4.24
C TRP A 32 -2.22 -10.68 -4.25
N ALA A 33 -1.18 -10.74 -3.42
CA ALA A 33 -0.34 -11.93 -3.29
C ALA A 33 -1.15 -13.14 -2.80
N LEU A 34 -1.99 -12.95 -1.77
CA LEU A 34 -2.90 -13.98 -1.25
C LEU A 34 -3.88 -14.51 -2.29
N ALA A 35 -4.37 -13.66 -3.18
CA ALA A 35 -5.30 -14.10 -4.24
C ALA A 35 -4.67 -15.18 -5.14
N HIS A 36 -3.34 -15.17 -5.31
CA HIS A 36 -2.61 -16.23 -6.02
C HIS A 36 -2.47 -17.51 -5.19
N PHE A 37 -2.48 -17.39 -3.87
CA PHE A 37 -2.30 -18.51 -2.95
C PHE A 37 -3.60 -19.32 -2.75
N GLY A 38 -4.78 -18.71 -2.94
CA GLY A 38 -6.08 -19.40 -2.81
C GLY A 38 -6.27 -20.08 -1.45
N ASP A 39 -6.83 -21.29 -1.41
CA ASP A 39 -6.97 -22.09 -0.18
C ASP A 39 -5.64 -22.71 0.31
N ARG A 40 -4.56 -22.60 -0.47
CA ARG A 40 -3.25 -23.18 -0.10
C ARG A 40 -2.48 -22.30 0.88
N THR A 41 -3.05 -21.17 1.26
CA THR A 41 -2.41 -20.20 2.11
C THR A 41 -2.53 -20.58 3.57
N GLU A 42 -1.41 -20.86 4.23
CA GLU A 42 -1.37 -20.99 5.68
C GLU A 42 -1.90 -19.68 6.31
N PRO A 43 -2.84 -19.71 7.28
CA PRO A 43 -3.40 -18.50 7.90
C PRO A 43 -2.35 -17.55 8.49
N ASN A 44 -1.18 -18.08 8.85
CA ASN A 44 -0.07 -17.28 9.36
C ASN A 44 0.72 -16.56 8.26
N ALA A 45 0.64 -17.00 7.00
CA ALA A 45 1.30 -16.31 5.88
C ALA A 45 0.70 -14.91 5.68
N TYR A 46 -0.62 -14.76 5.75
CA TYR A 46 -1.26 -13.44 5.71
C TYR A 46 -0.75 -12.50 6.80
N LYS A 47 -0.71 -12.98 8.05
CA LYS A 47 -0.22 -12.18 9.19
C LYS A 47 1.25 -11.83 9.05
N ARG A 48 2.11 -12.75 8.58
CA ARG A 48 3.53 -12.50 8.34
C ARG A 48 3.74 -11.48 7.24
N ILE A 49 3.03 -11.63 6.12
CA ILE A 49 3.09 -10.73 4.97
C ILE A 49 2.60 -9.34 5.41
N VAL A 50 1.38 -9.21 5.92
CA VAL A 50 0.83 -7.90 6.36
C VAL A 50 1.67 -7.26 7.47
N SER A 51 2.06 -8.02 8.49
CA SER A 51 2.84 -7.47 9.62
C SER A 51 4.24 -7.06 9.18
N SER A 52 4.90 -7.85 8.32
CA SER A 52 6.20 -7.45 7.81
C SER A 52 6.06 -6.20 6.94
N ILE A 53 5.12 -6.21 6.01
CA ILE A 53 4.91 -5.13 5.07
C ILE A 53 4.60 -3.81 5.82
N ALA A 54 3.79 -3.84 6.87
CA ALA A 54 3.43 -2.66 7.64
C ALA A 54 4.59 -2.08 8.47
N ASN A 55 5.60 -2.89 8.81
CA ASN A 55 6.68 -2.49 9.71
C ASN A 55 8.00 -2.14 8.99
N THR A 56 8.19 -2.57 7.74
CA THR A 56 9.53 -2.57 7.11
C THR A 56 9.67 -1.67 5.89
N GLY A 57 8.64 -0.90 5.56
CA GLY A 57 8.62 -0.03 4.37
C GLY A 57 8.42 -0.79 3.06
N ALA A 58 8.25 -0.02 1.97
CA ALA A 58 7.85 -0.51 0.65
C ALA A 58 8.83 -1.52 0.02
N ASP A 59 10.13 -1.25 0.10
CA ASP A 59 11.13 -2.07 -0.60
C ASP A 59 11.20 -3.49 -0.01
N LEU A 60 11.24 -3.60 1.32
CA LEU A 60 11.28 -4.90 1.99
C LEU A 60 9.95 -5.65 1.86
N ALA A 61 8.83 -4.93 1.74
CA ALA A 61 7.52 -5.51 1.46
C ALA A 61 7.49 -6.21 0.10
N VAL A 62 7.98 -5.53 -0.94
CA VAL A 62 8.06 -6.05 -2.31
C VAL A 62 8.97 -7.27 -2.40
N GLU A 63 10.14 -7.21 -1.75
CA GLU A 63 11.09 -8.34 -1.73
C GLU A 63 10.48 -9.60 -1.11
N LYS A 64 9.78 -9.46 0.02
CA LYS A 64 9.15 -10.60 0.71
C LYS A 64 8.02 -11.22 -0.10
N VAL A 65 7.15 -10.39 -0.68
CA VAL A 65 6.07 -10.88 -1.55
C VAL A 65 6.63 -11.58 -2.79
N HIS A 66 7.72 -11.05 -3.37
CA HIS A 66 8.40 -11.68 -4.49
C HIS A 66 8.98 -13.05 -4.12
N ALA A 67 9.64 -13.16 -2.96
CA ALA A 67 10.19 -14.41 -2.46
C ALA A 67 9.09 -15.46 -2.21
N ASP A 68 7.97 -15.06 -1.59
CA ASP A 68 6.84 -15.94 -1.31
C ASP A 68 6.21 -16.47 -2.62
N LEU A 69 5.95 -15.58 -3.60
CA LEU A 69 5.42 -15.97 -4.91
C LEU A 69 6.37 -16.91 -5.65
N SER A 70 7.67 -16.62 -5.62
CA SER A 70 8.70 -17.46 -6.25
C SER A 70 8.76 -18.86 -5.63
N SER A 71 8.62 -18.96 -4.30
CA SER A 71 8.62 -20.24 -3.57
C SER A 71 7.48 -21.17 -4.00
N LEU A 72 6.39 -20.61 -4.53
CA LEU A 72 5.22 -21.34 -5.02
C LEU A 72 5.28 -21.63 -6.53
N GLY A 73 6.37 -21.26 -7.19
CA GLY A 73 6.57 -21.51 -8.62
C GLY A 73 6.01 -20.43 -9.55
N PHE A 74 5.60 -19.27 -9.02
CA PHE A 74 5.22 -18.13 -9.86
C PHE A 74 6.48 -17.41 -10.37
N ASN A 75 6.60 -17.26 -11.70
CA ASN A 75 7.72 -16.58 -12.35
C ASN A 75 7.48 -15.08 -12.49
N TYR A 76 7.33 -14.37 -11.37
CA TYR A 76 7.33 -12.91 -11.38
C TYR A 76 8.75 -12.36 -11.31
N ARG A 77 9.04 -11.35 -12.13
CA ARG A 77 10.23 -10.51 -11.91
C ARG A 77 9.97 -9.56 -10.73
N PRO A 78 10.99 -9.22 -9.91
CA PRO A 78 10.83 -8.28 -8.79
C PRO A 78 10.16 -6.95 -9.19
N GLU A 79 10.47 -6.43 -10.38
CA GLU A 79 9.91 -5.18 -10.89
C GLU A 79 8.41 -5.28 -11.18
N ALA A 80 7.88 -6.47 -11.45
CA ALA A 80 6.43 -6.65 -11.61
C ALA A 80 5.70 -6.49 -10.26
N VAL A 81 6.29 -6.98 -9.17
CA VAL A 81 5.75 -6.82 -7.81
C VAL A 81 5.86 -5.36 -7.38
N MET A 82 6.98 -4.69 -7.68
CA MET A 82 7.15 -3.25 -7.43
C MET A 82 6.13 -2.41 -8.19
N ARG A 83 5.92 -2.65 -9.49
CA ARG A 83 4.90 -1.94 -10.28
C ARG A 83 3.48 -2.15 -9.73
N MET A 84 3.21 -3.32 -9.16
CA MET A 84 1.92 -3.59 -8.51
C MET A 84 1.76 -2.78 -7.23
N TYR A 85 2.82 -2.71 -6.41
CA TYR A 85 2.85 -1.84 -5.23
C TYR A 85 2.64 -0.36 -5.60
N GLU A 86 3.37 0.16 -6.60
CA GLU A 86 3.23 1.53 -7.10
C GLU A 86 1.81 1.84 -7.59
N ARG A 87 1.16 0.87 -8.23
CA ARG A 87 -0.24 1.00 -8.64
C ARG A 87 -1.15 1.20 -7.43
N PHE A 88 -1.02 0.36 -6.40
CA PHE A 88 -1.81 0.53 -5.18
C PHE A 88 -1.48 1.84 -4.47
N ARG A 89 -0.22 2.26 -4.48
CA ARG A 89 0.17 3.57 -3.93
C ARG A 89 -0.55 4.73 -4.62
N ARG A 90 -0.62 4.74 -5.95
CA ARG A 90 -1.39 5.74 -6.71
C ARG A 90 -2.89 5.70 -6.40
N ASP A 91 -3.45 4.51 -6.21
CA ASP A 91 -4.85 4.34 -5.81
C ASP A 91 -5.10 4.91 -4.40
N ALA A 92 -4.21 4.66 -3.44
CA ALA A 92 -4.25 5.23 -2.10
C ALA A 92 -4.08 6.74 -2.10
N GLU A 93 -3.13 7.26 -2.87
CA GLU A 93 -2.91 8.70 -3.04
C GLU A 93 -4.21 9.37 -3.54
N THR A 94 -4.83 8.81 -4.57
CA THR A 94 -6.09 9.30 -5.14
C THR A 94 -7.23 9.30 -4.12
N GLN A 95 -7.35 8.25 -3.29
CA GLN A 95 -8.36 8.16 -2.23
C GLN A 95 -8.09 9.15 -1.08
N ALA A 96 -6.82 9.30 -0.69
CA ALA A 96 -6.40 10.26 0.33
C ALA A 96 -6.69 11.70 -0.11
N PHE A 97 -6.47 12.03 -1.39
CA PHE A 97 -6.80 13.34 -1.95
C PHE A 97 -8.31 13.61 -2.00
N ARG A 98 -9.15 12.60 -2.28
CA ARG A 98 -10.62 12.74 -2.25
C ARG A 98 -11.13 13.07 -0.85
N THR A 99 -10.62 12.39 0.18
CA THR A 99 -11.05 12.59 1.58
C THR A 99 -10.68 13.99 2.09
N SER A 100 -9.59 14.58 1.59
CA SER A 100 -9.19 15.96 1.91
C SER A 100 -9.97 17.04 1.13
N GLY A 101 -10.66 16.66 0.05
CA GLY A 101 -11.47 17.56 -0.78
C GLY A 101 -12.94 17.66 -0.38
N ASP A 102 -13.45 16.74 0.45
CA ASP A 102 -14.88 16.70 0.82
C ASP A 102 -15.25 17.59 2.02
N ASN A 103 -14.31 18.33 2.62
CA ASN A 103 -14.58 19.30 3.69
C ASN A 103 -14.87 20.73 3.18
N ILE A 104 -15.27 20.89 1.91
CA ILE A 104 -15.64 22.19 1.31
C ILE A 104 -17.01 22.12 0.62
N ALA A 105 -18.01 21.48 1.24
CA ALA A 105 -19.42 21.71 0.92
C ALA A 105 -20.34 21.18 2.02
N ALA A 106 -20.59 21.99 3.04
CA ALA A 106 -21.83 21.95 3.84
C ALA A 106 -22.14 23.37 4.33
#